data_AF-A0AAE1XUW7-F1
#
_entry.id   AF-A0AAE1XUW7-F1
#
_cell.length_a   1.000
_cell.length_b   1.000
_cell.length_c   1.000
_cell.angle_alpha   90.00
_cell.angle_beta   90.00
_cell.angle_gamma   90.00
#
_symmetry.space_group_name_H-M   'P 1'
#
loop_
_entity.id
_entity.type
_entity.pdbx_description
1 polymer ?
#
loop_
_entity_poly.entity_id
_entity_poly.type
_entity_poly.pdbx_seq_one_letter_code
_entity_poly.pdbx_strand_id
1 'polypeptide(L)'
;MSTRIHATGTPPHASIMSPKFHGFLQLQPIILSFLFLFLISTPSFNITCAPTHTDLDTWISWHLQNYKNKSLQYSNTKPESVTQRASSTGVDWRLRMAEMNRIEISVSQDGAADFKTITEAIHTIPLYNNRRVLIRINSGVYREKVNIPRTMRFITFVGNASDPPTITGNDTASTVSGRDGTPLRTFQSATVAVDADYFMAINIKFENTAPHVVGTVGGQAVALRISGTKAAFYNCSFYGSQDTLYDHKGLHYFSNCFIQGSVDFIFGYGTSLYENCYLKSVSKKVASVTAQKRSNSSISSGFSFKNCTVTGSGSIYLGRAWGDYSRVIFSYTFMDKIVLPQGWSDWGKQSRDQKVFYGEYKCSGPGANLTGRVPWARALTDQEAMPFIGTYYVDGDTWLIDPSLYQL
;
A
#
# COMPACT_ATOMS: atom_id res chain seq x y z
N MET A 1 36.54 -50.35 59.59
CA MET A 1 37.90 -50.10 59.04
C MET A 1 37.88 -48.64 58.56
N SER A 2 38.49 -47.68 59.26
CA SER A 2 39.95 -47.40 59.33
C SER A 2 40.49 -46.98 57.95
N THR A 3 41.14 -45.81 57.72
CA THR A 3 41.87 -44.94 58.67
C THR A 3 42.21 -43.54 58.07
N ARG A 4 42.00 -42.43 58.82
CA ARG A 4 42.90 -41.23 59.00
C ARG A 4 43.31 -40.30 57.80
N ILE A 5 43.66 -39.00 57.92
CA ILE A 5 43.53 -37.92 58.97
C ILE A 5 43.81 -36.50 58.36
N HIS A 6 43.35 -35.43 59.05
CA HIS A 6 43.67 -33.95 59.06
C HIS A 6 44.64 -33.28 58.04
N ALA A 7 44.33 -32.09 57.47
CA ALA A 7 44.46 -30.68 57.98
C ALA A 7 45.93 -30.19 58.15
N THR A 8 46.36 -28.94 57.87
CA THR A 8 45.90 -27.59 58.34
C THR A 8 46.54 -26.43 57.53
N GLY A 9 46.04 -25.18 57.63
CA GLY A 9 46.92 -23.97 57.58
C GLY A 9 46.28 -22.63 57.12
N THR A 10 46.66 -21.49 57.73
CA THR A 10 46.05 -20.14 57.59
C THR A 10 47.01 -19.03 57.04
N PRO A 11 46.52 -17.83 56.60
CA PRO A 11 47.28 -16.69 55.96
C PRO A 11 47.83 -15.66 57.00
N PRO A 12 48.26 -14.37 56.74
CA PRO A 12 48.13 -13.42 55.58
C PRO A 12 49.31 -12.39 55.30
N HIS A 13 49.03 -11.32 54.49
CA HIS A 13 49.77 -10.02 54.28
C HIS A 13 51.05 -9.96 53.38
N ALA A 14 51.53 -8.82 52.81
CA ALA A 14 50.90 -7.57 52.28
C ALA A 14 51.90 -6.58 51.56
N SER A 15 51.44 -5.88 50.49
CA SER A 15 51.74 -4.46 50.11
C SER A 15 53.14 -3.94 49.63
N ILE A 16 53.17 -2.67 49.14
CA ILE A 16 54.32 -1.71 48.89
C ILE A 16 55.01 -1.84 47.48
N MET A 17 55.34 -0.79 46.69
CA MET A 17 55.17 0.69 46.72
C MET A 17 55.25 1.35 45.30
N SER A 18 54.88 2.63 45.18
CA SER A 18 55.24 3.58 44.08
C SER A 18 56.58 4.30 44.32
N PRO A 19 57.16 5.06 43.35
CA PRO A 19 57.00 6.53 43.42
C PRO A 19 57.06 7.33 42.07
N LYS A 20 56.95 8.67 42.20
CA LYS A 20 56.98 9.75 41.17
C LYS A 20 58.46 10.14 40.82
N PHE A 21 58.88 11.17 40.03
CA PHE A 21 58.42 12.57 39.85
C PHE A 21 59.34 13.35 38.85
N HIS A 22 58.90 14.52 38.31
CA HIS A 22 59.65 15.60 37.57
C HIS A 22 60.12 15.31 36.11
N GLY A 23 60.27 16.29 35.19
CA GLY A 23 59.94 17.73 35.18
C GLY A 23 60.72 18.56 34.11
N PHE A 24 60.17 19.72 33.70
CA PHE A 24 60.78 20.85 32.93
C PHE A 24 60.78 20.91 31.38
N LEU A 25 60.80 22.18 30.90
CA LEU A 25 60.60 22.71 29.54
C LEU A 25 61.93 22.80 28.73
N GLN A 26 61.86 22.89 27.39
CA GLN A 26 62.20 24.13 26.62
C GLN A 26 62.12 24.01 25.07
N LEU A 27 61.55 25.05 24.46
CA LEU A 27 61.87 25.79 23.21
C LEU A 27 62.30 25.09 21.88
N GLN A 28 61.65 25.57 20.81
CA GLN A 28 61.95 25.52 19.36
C GLN A 28 63.29 26.22 18.97
N PRO A 29 63.89 26.10 17.73
CA PRO A 29 63.21 26.32 16.43
C PRO A 29 63.76 25.74 15.07
N ILE A 30 62.94 25.91 14.01
CA ILE A 30 63.22 26.20 12.57
C ILE A 30 64.37 25.50 11.81
N ILE A 31 64.04 24.84 10.68
CA ILE A 31 64.74 24.96 9.37
C ILE A 31 63.71 24.94 8.21
N LEU A 32 63.92 25.77 7.17
CA LEU A 32 63.13 25.87 5.93
C LEU A 32 63.56 24.85 4.85
N SER A 33 62.64 24.50 3.95
CA SER A 33 62.95 24.37 2.50
C SER A 33 61.69 24.52 1.61
N PHE A 34 61.89 25.02 0.38
CA PHE A 34 60.86 25.43 -0.59
C PHE A 34 60.45 24.28 -1.54
N LEU A 35 59.20 24.27 -2.06
CA LEU A 35 58.89 24.61 -3.47
C LEU A 35 57.37 24.55 -3.84
N PHE A 36 56.88 25.67 -4.38
CA PHE A 36 56.02 25.85 -5.58
C PHE A 36 54.66 25.10 -5.85
N LEU A 37 53.62 25.92 -6.10
CA LEU A 37 52.40 25.71 -6.93
C LEU A 37 51.39 24.62 -6.48
N PHE A 38 50.07 24.74 -6.63
CA PHE A 38 49.21 25.63 -7.44
C PHE A 38 47.87 25.88 -6.72
N LEU A 39 47.22 27.05 -6.90
CA LEU A 39 45.88 27.34 -6.36
C LEU A 39 44.78 26.89 -7.33
N ILE A 40 43.81 26.10 -6.86
CA ILE A 40 42.46 26.02 -7.44
C ILE A 40 41.43 26.05 -6.32
N SER A 41 40.64 27.12 -6.27
CA SER A 41 39.46 27.23 -5.41
C SER A 41 38.32 26.39 -5.97
N THR A 42 37.69 25.57 -5.12
CA THR A 42 36.42 24.92 -5.45
C THR A 42 35.26 25.69 -4.81
N PRO A 43 34.25 26.14 -5.57
CA PRO A 43 33.08 26.78 -5.00
C PRO A 43 32.19 25.72 -4.32
N SER A 44 31.82 25.97 -3.07
CA SER A 44 30.90 25.12 -2.31
C SER A 44 29.48 25.23 -2.86
N PHE A 45 29.10 24.34 -3.78
CA PHE A 45 27.72 24.24 -4.26
C PHE A 45 26.80 23.65 -3.18
N ASN A 46 26.24 24.53 -2.35
CA ASN A 46 25.10 24.22 -1.49
C ASN A 46 23.83 24.04 -2.33
N ILE A 47 23.65 22.85 -2.93
CA ILE A 47 22.41 22.49 -3.63
C ILE A 47 21.33 22.14 -2.59
N THR A 48 20.63 23.17 -2.12
CA THR A 48 19.33 23.01 -1.47
C THR A 48 18.23 22.92 -2.53
N CYS A 49 18.16 21.77 -3.22
CA CYS A 49 17.03 21.48 -4.10
C CYS A 49 15.80 21.07 -3.26
N ALA A 50 15.05 22.06 -2.78
CA ALA A 50 13.61 21.90 -2.65
C ALA A 50 13.02 21.73 -4.06
N PRO A 51 12.04 20.84 -4.29
CA PRO A 51 11.31 20.81 -5.56
C PRO A 51 10.64 22.16 -5.75
N THR A 52 10.97 22.87 -6.83
CA THR A 52 10.30 24.13 -7.16
C THR A 52 8.88 23.84 -7.60
N HIS A 53 7.97 24.81 -7.39
CA HIS A 53 6.55 24.71 -7.76
C HIS A 53 6.34 24.18 -9.19
N THR A 54 7.24 24.56 -10.09
CA THR A 54 7.36 24.15 -11.49
C THR A 54 7.34 22.63 -11.71
N ASP A 55 7.94 21.81 -10.85
CA ASP A 55 8.02 20.36 -11.08
C ASP A 55 6.64 19.70 -10.92
N LEU A 56 5.89 20.17 -9.92
CA LEU A 56 4.52 19.73 -9.69
C LEU A 56 3.58 20.29 -10.76
N ASP A 57 3.70 21.57 -11.11
CA ASP A 57 2.87 22.21 -12.13
C ASP A 57 3.13 21.59 -13.52
N THR A 58 4.36 21.17 -13.80
CA THR A 58 4.73 20.38 -14.99
C THR A 58 4.10 18.98 -14.96
N TRP A 59 4.16 18.29 -13.82
CA TRP A 59 3.53 16.97 -13.66
C TRP A 59 2.01 17.04 -13.83
N ILE A 60 1.35 18.04 -13.24
CA ILE A 60 -0.09 18.30 -13.39
C ILE A 60 -0.41 18.60 -14.85
N SER A 61 0.34 19.49 -15.50
CA SER A 61 0.13 19.85 -16.91
C SER A 61 0.29 18.65 -17.84
N TRP A 62 1.30 17.81 -17.63
CA TRP A 62 1.50 16.57 -18.39
C TRP A 62 0.33 15.60 -18.21
N HIS A 63 -0.15 15.40 -16.98
CA HIS A 63 -1.31 14.53 -16.73
C HIS A 63 -2.61 15.09 -17.34
N LEU A 64 -2.86 16.40 -17.24
CA LEU A 64 -4.00 17.06 -17.86
C LEU A 64 -3.95 16.98 -19.40
N GLN A 65 -2.77 17.13 -20.00
CA GLN A 65 -2.61 17.02 -21.46
C GLN A 65 -2.82 15.58 -21.93
N ASN A 66 -2.31 14.58 -21.21
CA ASN A 66 -2.59 13.17 -21.50
C ASN A 66 -4.07 12.82 -21.35
N TYR A 67 -4.75 13.36 -20.32
CA TYR A 67 -6.20 13.23 -20.17
C TYR A 67 -6.96 13.85 -21.36
N LYS A 68 -6.65 15.10 -21.73
CA LYS A 68 -7.26 15.77 -22.90
C LYS A 68 -7.06 14.96 -24.18
N ASN A 69 -5.85 14.48 -24.43
CA ASN A 69 -5.55 13.67 -25.62
C ASN A 69 -6.35 12.35 -25.65
N LYS A 70 -6.45 11.62 -24.52
CA LYS A 70 -7.26 10.39 -24.42
C LYS A 70 -8.76 10.65 -24.60
N SER A 71 -9.30 11.69 -23.96
CA SER A 71 -10.73 12.04 -24.07
C SER A 71 -11.13 12.50 -25.47
N LEU A 72 -10.27 13.25 -26.18
CA LEU A 72 -10.50 13.63 -27.58
C LEU A 72 -10.44 12.44 -28.55
N GLN A 73 -9.60 11.43 -28.28
CA GLN A 73 -9.62 10.18 -29.04
C GLN A 73 -10.94 9.40 -28.86
N TYR A 74 -11.54 9.44 -27.67
CA TYR A 74 -12.81 8.79 -27.38
C TYR A 74 -14.02 9.47 -28.03
N SER A 75 -14.03 10.82 -28.09
CA SER A 75 -15.16 11.56 -28.69
C SER A 75 -15.31 11.40 -30.20
N ASN A 76 -14.25 10.96 -30.90
CA ASN A 76 -14.20 10.87 -32.36
C ASN A 76 -14.64 9.52 -32.93
N THR A 77 -15.02 8.53 -32.10
CA THR A 77 -15.51 7.23 -32.57
C THR A 77 -17.04 7.11 -32.46
N LYS A 78 -17.74 7.45 -33.55
CA LYS A 78 -19.10 6.94 -33.85
C LYS A 78 -18.97 5.65 -34.69
N PRO A 79 -19.91 4.68 -34.60
CA PRO A 79 -19.74 3.38 -35.25
C PRO A 79 -20.26 3.38 -36.69
N GLU A 80 -19.39 3.07 -37.65
CA GLU A 80 -19.77 2.62 -38.99
C GLU A 80 -19.03 1.33 -39.38
N SER A 81 -19.78 0.42 -40.02
CA SER A 81 -19.37 -0.78 -40.76
C SER A 81 -18.23 -1.67 -40.20
N VAL A 82 -18.60 -2.89 -39.82
CA VAL A 82 -17.67 -4.00 -39.55
C VAL A 82 -16.92 -4.40 -40.83
N THR A 83 -15.62 -4.11 -40.94
CA THR A 83 -14.59 -5.04 -41.46
C THR A 83 -13.16 -4.51 -41.27
N GLN A 84 -12.30 -5.34 -40.67
CA GLN A 84 -10.83 -5.30 -40.67
C GLN A 84 -10.12 -3.92 -40.70
N ARG A 85 -9.99 -3.31 -39.53
CA ARG A 85 -8.71 -2.74 -39.08
C ARG A 85 -8.62 -2.81 -37.56
N ALA A 86 -7.48 -3.24 -37.03
CA ALA A 86 -7.29 -3.38 -35.59
C ALA A 86 -7.24 -1.98 -34.95
N SER A 87 -8.34 -1.56 -34.31
CA SER A 87 -8.40 -0.28 -33.60
C SER A 87 -7.38 -0.23 -32.47
N SER A 88 -6.55 0.81 -32.48
CA SER A 88 -5.64 1.18 -31.40
C SER A 88 -6.34 1.87 -30.21
N THR A 89 -7.67 1.93 -30.21
CA THR A 89 -8.49 2.33 -29.05
C THR A 89 -9.35 1.15 -28.59
N GLY A 90 -9.16 0.73 -27.33
CA GLY A 90 -9.92 -0.36 -26.69
C GLY A 90 -9.09 -1.18 -25.70
N VAL A 91 -9.80 -2.00 -24.93
CA VAL A 91 -9.29 -2.90 -23.87
C VAL A 91 -8.08 -3.73 -24.34
N ASP A 92 -7.11 -4.01 -23.46
CA ASP A 92 -5.91 -4.82 -23.76
C ASP A 92 -6.26 -6.10 -24.53
N TRP A 93 -5.54 -6.39 -25.61
CA TRP A 93 -5.82 -7.54 -26.48
C TRP A 93 -5.71 -8.89 -25.75
N ARG A 94 -4.79 -9.02 -24.77
CA ARG A 94 -4.66 -10.24 -23.97
C ARG A 94 -5.86 -10.44 -23.08
N LEU A 95 -6.38 -9.34 -22.52
CA LEU A 95 -7.60 -9.36 -21.73
C LEU A 95 -8.81 -9.73 -22.59
N ARG A 96 -8.97 -9.13 -23.78
CA ARG A 96 -10.03 -9.51 -24.74
C ARG A 96 -9.99 -11.01 -25.09
N MET A 97 -8.81 -11.57 -25.38
CA MET A 97 -8.66 -13.00 -25.66
C MET A 97 -9.00 -13.89 -24.46
N ALA A 98 -8.67 -13.45 -23.24
CA ALA A 98 -9.02 -14.14 -22.01
C ALA A 98 -10.53 -14.16 -21.75
N GLU A 99 -11.23 -13.03 -22.00
CA GLU A 99 -12.69 -12.93 -21.84
C GLU A 99 -13.50 -13.69 -22.90
N MET A 100 -12.94 -13.93 -24.09
CA MET A 100 -13.58 -14.74 -25.13
C MET A 100 -13.63 -16.23 -24.78
N ASN A 101 -12.71 -16.69 -23.92
CA ASN A 101 -12.52 -18.11 -23.61
C ASN A 101 -12.63 -18.33 -22.10
N ARG A 102 -13.72 -17.88 -21.47
CA ARG A 102 -13.86 -18.01 -20.01
C ARG A 102 -13.91 -19.49 -19.58
N ILE A 103 -13.51 -19.76 -18.35
CA ILE A 103 -13.76 -21.00 -17.61
C ILE A 103 -14.46 -20.59 -16.32
N GLU A 104 -15.37 -21.42 -15.84
CA GLU A 104 -15.98 -21.28 -14.53
C GLU A 104 -15.70 -22.55 -13.71
N ILE A 105 -15.37 -22.36 -12.44
CA ILE A 105 -15.23 -23.42 -11.43
C ILE A 105 -15.89 -22.96 -10.13
N SER A 106 -16.46 -23.89 -9.37
CA SER A 106 -17.24 -23.63 -8.16
C SER A 106 -16.55 -24.15 -6.90
N VAL A 107 -16.74 -23.45 -5.79
CA VAL A 107 -16.14 -23.78 -4.48
C VAL A 107 -17.21 -23.73 -3.39
N SER A 108 -17.41 -24.83 -2.66
CA SER A 108 -18.35 -24.88 -1.53
C SER A 108 -17.95 -25.90 -0.47
N GLN A 109 -17.99 -25.47 0.80
CA GLN A 109 -17.52 -26.28 1.94
C GLN A 109 -18.41 -27.51 2.20
N ASP A 110 -19.66 -27.51 1.72
CA ASP A 110 -20.61 -28.63 1.83
C ASP A 110 -20.30 -29.78 0.83
N GLY A 111 -19.48 -29.54 -0.19
CA GLY A 111 -19.16 -30.50 -1.25
C GLY A 111 -20.17 -30.55 -2.40
N ALA A 112 -21.09 -29.59 -2.52
CA ALA A 112 -22.03 -29.47 -3.63
C ALA A 112 -21.43 -28.77 -4.88
N ALA A 113 -20.13 -28.52 -4.89
CA ALA A 113 -19.38 -27.77 -5.89
C ALA A 113 -18.12 -28.54 -6.35
N ASP A 114 -17.43 -28.05 -7.38
CA ASP A 114 -16.24 -28.71 -7.95
C ASP A 114 -15.11 -28.90 -6.91
N PHE A 115 -14.97 -27.97 -5.98
CA PHE A 115 -13.94 -27.97 -4.93
C PHE A 115 -14.51 -27.61 -3.55
N LYS A 116 -13.85 -28.06 -2.48
CA LYS A 116 -14.22 -27.70 -1.10
C LYS A 116 -13.51 -26.45 -0.61
N THR A 117 -12.30 -26.20 -1.11
CA THR A 117 -11.44 -25.08 -0.73
C THR A 117 -11.05 -24.23 -1.95
N ILE A 118 -10.75 -22.96 -1.69
CA ILE A 118 -10.29 -22.01 -2.71
C ILE A 118 -8.90 -22.42 -3.21
N THR A 119 -8.07 -22.96 -2.33
CA THR A 119 -6.71 -23.43 -2.62
C THR A 119 -6.72 -24.64 -3.57
N GLU A 120 -7.62 -25.62 -3.40
CA GLU A 120 -7.79 -26.73 -4.33
C GLU A 120 -8.18 -26.24 -5.74
N ALA A 121 -9.17 -25.34 -5.83
CA ALA A 121 -9.63 -24.77 -7.08
C ALA A 121 -8.48 -24.06 -7.83
N ILE A 122 -7.69 -23.24 -7.13
CA ILE A 122 -6.51 -22.55 -7.66
C ILE A 122 -5.47 -23.55 -8.19
N HIS A 123 -5.23 -24.66 -7.47
CA HIS A 123 -4.23 -25.66 -7.88
C HIS A 123 -4.58 -26.41 -9.18
N THR A 124 -5.84 -26.41 -9.61
CA THR A 124 -6.20 -26.98 -10.93
C THR A 124 -5.94 -26.04 -12.11
N ILE A 125 -5.69 -24.76 -11.86
CA ILE A 125 -5.49 -23.77 -12.92
C ILE A 125 -4.04 -23.85 -13.43
N PRO A 126 -3.81 -24.03 -14.74
CA PRO A 126 -2.45 -24.13 -15.28
C PRO A 126 -1.66 -22.83 -15.06
N LEU A 127 -0.36 -22.99 -14.78
CA LEU A 127 0.57 -21.86 -14.80
C LEU A 127 0.61 -21.24 -16.20
N TYR A 128 0.85 -19.93 -16.28
CA TYR A 128 0.80 -19.13 -17.51
C TYR A 128 -0.60 -19.02 -18.12
N ASN A 129 -1.63 -19.10 -17.29
CA ASN A 129 -3.04 -18.96 -17.68
C ASN A 129 -3.29 -17.73 -18.59
N ASN A 130 -3.99 -17.97 -19.69
CA ASN A 130 -4.37 -17.01 -20.72
C ASN A 130 -5.90 -16.88 -20.91
N ARG A 131 -6.70 -17.54 -20.07
CA ARG A 131 -8.17 -17.55 -20.08
C ARG A 131 -8.72 -16.85 -18.83
N ARG A 132 -9.86 -16.17 -18.91
CA ARG A 132 -10.56 -15.70 -17.69
C ARG A 132 -11.04 -16.93 -16.92
N VAL A 133 -10.60 -17.10 -15.67
CA VAL A 133 -11.14 -18.15 -14.79
C VAL A 133 -11.98 -17.50 -13.70
N LEU A 134 -13.27 -17.79 -13.72
CA LEU A 134 -14.24 -17.40 -12.71
C LEU A 134 -14.26 -18.49 -11.63
N ILE A 135 -13.83 -18.15 -10.43
CA ILE A 135 -13.98 -19.00 -9.25
C ILE A 135 -15.21 -18.49 -8.50
N ARG A 136 -16.34 -19.20 -8.65
CA ARG A 136 -17.56 -18.92 -7.87
C ARG A 136 -17.39 -19.54 -6.49
N ILE A 137 -17.42 -18.70 -5.46
CA ILE A 137 -17.21 -19.10 -4.07
C ILE A 137 -18.57 -18.96 -3.37
N ASN A 138 -19.15 -20.10 -2.98
CA ASN A 138 -20.40 -20.13 -2.25
C ASN A 138 -20.24 -19.50 -0.86
N SER A 139 -21.34 -19.04 -0.28
CA SER A 139 -21.36 -18.43 1.06
C SER A 139 -20.76 -19.38 2.12
N GLY A 140 -19.89 -18.85 2.97
CA GLY A 140 -19.11 -19.65 3.92
C GLY A 140 -17.94 -18.88 4.54
N VAL A 141 -17.23 -19.53 5.46
CA VAL A 141 -16.03 -18.99 6.13
C VAL A 141 -14.84 -19.88 5.81
N TYR A 142 -14.03 -19.42 4.86
CA TYR A 142 -12.87 -20.09 4.32
C TYR A 142 -11.63 -19.67 5.11
N ARG A 143 -11.25 -20.47 6.12
CA ARG A 143 -10.02 -20.27 6.88
C ARG A 143 -8.82 -20.81 6.10
N GLU A 144 -8.40 -20.06 5.09
CA GLU A 144 -7.35 -20.43 4.14
C GLU A 144 -6.33 -19.31 3.96
N LYS A 145 -5.07 -19.67 3.72
CA LYS A 145 -4.03 -18.74 3.28
C LYS A 145 -3.83 -18.86 1.77
N VAL A 146 -4.48 -17.96 1.02
CA VAL A 146 -4.62 -18.06 -0.43
C VAL A 146 -3.52 -17.26 -1.13
N ASN A 147 -2.85 -17.86 -2.12
CA ASN A 147 -1.81 -17.20 -2.91
C ASN A 147 -2.03 -17.41 -4.41
N ILE A 148 -2.27 -16.32 -5.15
CA ILE A 148 -2.42 -16.32 -6.61
C ILE A 148 -1.09 -15.83 -7.23
N PRO A 149 -0.25 -16.74 -7.77
CA PRO A 149 1.08 -16.38 -8.23
C PRO A 149 1.04 -15.56 -9.51
N ARG A 150 2.11 -14.79 -9.78
CA ARG A 150 2.23 -13.91 -10.97
C ARG A 150 2.00 -14.61 -12.31
N THR A 151 2.25 -15.91 -12.39
CA THR A 151 2.02 -16.75 -13.57
C THR A 151 0.55 -17.06 -13.83
N MET A 152 -0.35 -16.83 -12.88
CA MET A 152 -1.76 -17.19 -12.94
C MET A 152 -2.63 -15.94 -13.15
N ARG A 153 -2.51 -15.32 -14.33
CA ARG A 153 -3.26 -14.10 -14.71
C ARG A 153 -4.76 -14.37 -14.84
N PHE A 154 -5.57 -13.32 -14.90
CA PHE A 154 -7.00 -13.37 -15.28
C PHE A 154 -7.89 -14.22 -14.36
N ILE A 155 -7.56 -14.31 -13.07
CA ILE A 155 -8.41 -14.94 -12.06
C ILE A 155 -9.47 -13.97 -11.56
N THR A 156 -10.70 -14.44 -11.38
CA THR A 156 -11.79 -13.65 -10.81
C THR A 156 -12.50 -14.43 -9.74
N PHE A 157 -12.54 -13.91 -8.52
CA PHE A 157 -13.39 -14.45 -7.44
C PHE A 157 -14.77 -13.81 -7.51
N VAL A 158 -15.83 -14.62 -7.46
CA VAL A 158 -17.23 -14.16 -7.47
C VAL A 158 -17.97 -14.78 -6.30
N GLY A 159 -18.50 -13.95 -5.40
CA GLY A 159 -19.39 -14.35 -4.32
C GLY A 159 -20.83 -13.90 -4.54
N ASN A 160 -21.75 -14.45 -3.75
CA ASN A 160 -23.13 -13.99 -3.70
C ASN A 160 -23.20 -12.58 -3.06
N ALA A 161 -23.92 -11.64 -3.67
CA ALA A 161 -24.06 -10.28 -3.15
C ALA A 161 -24.85 -10.23 -1.81
N SER A 162 -25.83 -11.11 -1.63
CA SER A 162 -26.69 -11.15 -0.44
C SER A 162 -26.01 -11.85 0.75
N ASP A 163 -25.12 -12.80 0.49
CA ASP A 163 -24.26 -13.40 1.53
C ASP A 163 -22.84 -13.65 0.99
N PRO A 164 -21.96 -12.62 0.99
CA PRO A 164 -20.60 -12.74 0.50
C PRO A 164 -19.76 -13.71 1.34
N PRO A 165 -18.99 -14.64 0.72
CA PRO A 165 -18.07 -15.50 1.44
C PRO A 165 -16.94 -14.71 2.11
N THR A 166 -16.43 -15.24 3.22
CA THR A 166 -15.30 -14.67 3.97
C THR A 166 -14.06 -15.54 3.85
N ILE A 167 -12.97 -14.98 3.35
CA ILE A 167 -11.64 -15.60 3.38
C ILE A 167 -10.89 -15.01 4.58
N THR A 168 -10.58 -15.84 5.59
CA THR A 168 -10.14 -15.38 6.92
C THR A 168 -8.83 -16.01 7.39
N GLY A 169 -7.95 -15.19 7.94
CA GLY A 169 -6.70 -15.61 8.58
C GLY A 169 -6.46 -14.85 9.88
N ASN A 170 -5.29 -15.06 10.49
CA ASN A 170 -4.88 -14.39 11.73
C ASN A 170 -3.35 -14.20 11.83
N ASP A 171 -2.65 -14.29 10.71
CA ASP A 171 -1.19 -14.12 10.68
C ASP A 171 -0.79 -12.67 10.95
N THR A 172 0.26 -12.49 11.73
CA THR A 172 0.92 -11.20 11.99
C THR A 172 2.33 -11.17 11.42
N ALA A 173 2.94 -9.99 11.33
CA ALA A 173 4.34 -9.85 10.93
C ALA A 173 5.32 -10.60 11.86
N SER A 174 4.95 -10.79 13.14
CA SER A 174 5.69 -11.61 14.12
C SER A 174 5.38 -13.12 14.05
N THR A 175 4.38 -13.55 13.27
CA THR A 175 4.01 -14.97 13.20
C THR A 175 5.13 -15.74 12.52
N VAL A 176 5.55 -16.85 13.13
CA VAL A 176 6.59 -17.76 12.62
C VAL A 176 5.90 -18.96 12.02
N SER A 177 5.97 -19.09 10.69
CA SER A 177 5.41 -20.24 9.97
C SER A 177 6.42 -20.72 8.92
N GLY A 178 7.30 -21.63 9.34
CA GLY A 178 8.42 -22.14 8.55
C GLY A 178 9.33 -23.04 9.41
N ARG A 179 10.20 -23.83 8.78
CA ARG A 179 11.18 -24.68 9.49
C ARG A 179 12.42 -23.92 9.95
N ASP A 180 12.61 -22.71 9.45
CA ASP A 180 13.78 -21.84 9.67
C ASP A 180 13.60 -20.88 10.87
N GLY A 181 12.40 -20.81 11.45
CA GLY A 181 12.11 -19.95 12.60
C GLY A 181 11.94 -18.46 12.26
N THR A 182 11.94 -18.09 10.98
CA THR A 182 11.85 -16.68 10.57
C THR A 182 10.41 -16.15 10.69
N PRO A 183 10.19 -14.96 11.26
CA PRO A 183 8.87 -14.31 11.21
C PRO A 183 8.47 -13.92 9.78
N LEU A 184 7.17 -14.08 9.46
CA LEU A 184 6.57 -13.79 8.15
C LEU A 184 6.85 -12.35 7.65
N ARG A 185 6.95 -11.38 8.57
CA ARG A 185 6.92 -9.94 8.29
C ARG A 185 5.59 -9.52 7.63
N THR A 186 5.34 -8.22 7.53
CA THR A 186 4.08 -7.68 6.97
C THR A 186 3.74 -8.25 5.59
N PHE A 187 4.73 -8.48 4.73
CA PHE A 187 4.48 -8.91 3.35
C PHE A 187 3.87 -10.32 3.26
N GLN A 188 4.26 -11.23 4.16
CA GLN A 188 3.78 -12.62 4.15
C GLN A 188 2.68 -12.89 5.20
N SER A 189 2.29 -11.88 6.01
CA SER A 189 1.12 -11.99 6.91
C SER A 189 -0.23 -11.86 6.21
N ALA A 190 -0.23 -11.69 4.88
CA ALA A 190 -1.44 -11.61 4.06
C ALA A 190 -2.24 -12.92 4.10
N THR A 191 -3.52 -12.83 4.45
CA THR A 191 -4.48 -13.93 4.33
C THR A 191 -4.72 -14.28 2.86
N VAL A 192 -4.90 -13.26 2.01
CA VAL A 192 -4.93 -13.41 0.56
C VAL A 192 -3.82 -12.60 -0.09
N ALA A 193 -2.95 -13.29 -0.83
CA ALA A 193 -1.85 -12.74 -1.59
C ALA A 193 -2.14 -12.85 -3.09
N VAL A 194 -2.19 -11.71 -3.80
CA VAL A 194 -2.42 -11.66 -5.24
C VAL A 194 -1.22 -11.01 -5.92
N ASP A 195 -0.40 -11.83 -6.57
CA ASP A 195 0.73 -11.39 -7.39
C ASP A 195 0.44 -11.43 -8.90
N ALA A 196 -0.78 -11.88 -9.27
CA ALA A 196 -1.28 -12.00 -10.63
C ALA A 196 -1.89 -10.71 -11.21
N ASP A 197 -1.54 -10.40 -12.45
CA ASP A 197 -2.18 -9.32 -13.22
C ASP A 197 -3.61 -9.69 -13.64
N TYR A 198 -4.47 -8.68 -13.83
CA TYR A 198 -5.88 -8.85 -14.26
C TYR A 198 -6.77 -9.62 -13.27
N PHE A 199 -6.40 -9.64 -11.98
CA PHE A 199 -7.23 -10.20 -10.93
C PHE A 199 -8.51 -9.38 -10.72
N MET A 200 -9.64 -10.04 -10.42
CA MET A 200 -10.82 -9.34 -9.91
C MET A 200 -11.44 -10.06 -8.72
N ALA A 201 -12.09 -9.31 -7.84
CA ALA A 201 -12.97 -9.86 -6.81
C ALA A 201 -14.31 -9.11 -6.83
N ILE A 202 -15.41 -9.86 -6.75
CA ILE A 202 -16.78 -9.35 -6.78
C ILE A 202 -17.53 -9.98 -5.61
N ASN A 203 -18.05 -9.15 -4.71
CA ASN A 203 -18.77 -9.59 -3.49
C ASN A 203 -17.96 -10.60 -2.64
N ILE A 204 -16.73 -10.25 -2.23
CA ILE A 204 -15.88 -11.08 -1.35
C ILE A 204 -15.53 -10.31 -0.07
N LYS A 205 -15.52 -10.98 1.08
CA LYS A 205 -14.97 -10.46 2.34
C LYS A 205 -13.56 -11.03 2.54
N PHE A 206 -12.56 -10.16 2.65
CA PHE A 206 -11.18 -10.51 3.01
C PHE A 206 -10.92 -10.10 4.45
N GLU A 207 -10.43 -11.00 5.28
CA GLU A 207 -10.31 -10.76 6.73
C GLU A 207 -8.97 -11.24 7.30
N ASN A 208 -8.37 -10.41 8.15
CA ASN A 208 -7.37 -10.86 9.11
C ASN A 208 -7.84 -10.54 10.54
N THR A 209 -8.07 -11.59 11.32
CA THR A 209 -8.64 -11.55 12.68
C THR A 209 -7.61 -11.34 13.79
N ALA A 210 -6.33 -11.11 13.45
CA ALA A 210 -5.30 -10.93 14.46
C ALA A 210 -5.63 -9.76 15.42
N PRO A 211 -5.60 -9.98 16.74
CA PRO A 211 -5.86 -8.91 17.71
C PRO A 211 -4.71 -7.88 17.67
N HIS A 212 -5.07 -6.60 17.71
CA HIS A 212 -4.10 -5.51 17.60
C HIS A 212 -4.24 -4.49 18.73
N VAL A 213 -3.09 -4.07 19.27
CA VAL A 213 -2.97 -2.93 20.18
C VAL A 213 -2.04 -1.91 19.54
N VAL A 214 -2.51 -0.68 19.39
CA VAL A 214 -1.75 0.41 18.75
C VAL A 214 -0.44 0.65 19.51
N GLY A 215 0.67 0.40 18.80
CA GLY A 215 2.05 0.43 19.30
C GLY A 215 2.75 -0.94 19.37
N THR A 216 2.04 -2.06 19.16
CA THR A 216 2.64 -3.40 19.20
C THR A 216 3.65 -3.62 18.08
N VAL A 217 4.89 -3.96 18.45
CA VAL A 217 5.96 -4.35 17.52
C VAL A 217 5.58 -5.65 16.81
N GLY A 218 5.62 -5.66 15.48
CA GLY A 218 5.28 -6.83 14.66
C GLY A 218 3.79 -7.20 14.63
N GLY A 219 2.91 -6.31 15.13
CA GLY A 219 1.46 -6.47 15.16
C GLY A 219 0.73 -6.12 13.86
N GLN A 220 1.45 -5.96 12.74
CA GLN A 220 0.88 -5.77 11.39
C GLN A 220 0.21 -7.07 10.91
N ALA A 221 -1.01 -6.99 10.38
CA ALA A 221 -1.80 -8.17 10.02
C ALA A 221 -2.64 -7.92 8.77
N VAL A 222 -2.17 -8.41 7.63
CA VAL A 222 -2.73 -8.09 6.31
C VAL A 222 -3.90 -9.02 5.98
N ALA A 223 -5.05 -8.45 5.59
CA ALA A 223 -6.19 -9.20 5.06
C ALA A 223 -5.97 -9.54 3.58
N LEU A 224 -5.66 -8.53 2.77
CA LEU A 224 -5.33 -8.71 1.35
C LEU A 224 -4.08 -7.92 0.95
N ARG A 225 -3.18 -8.57 0.20
CA ARG A 225 -2.04 -7.96 -0.48
C ARG A 225 -2.22 -8.07 -1.99
N ILE A 226 -2.21 -6.94 -2.71
CA ILE A 226 -2.28 -6.89 -4.17
C ILE A 226 -0.99 -6.28 -4.77
N SER A 227 -0.31 -7.08 -5.61
CA SER A 227 0.98 -6.75 -6.26
C SER A 227 0.98 -6.94 -7.78
N GLY A 228 -0.03 -7.63 -8.33
CA GLY A 228 -0.23 -7.79 -9.76
C GLY A 228 -1.06 -6.63 -10.30
N THR A 229 -0.72 -6.13 -11.49
CA THR A 229 -1.31 -4.88 -12.00
C THR A 229 -2.66 -5.10 -12.68
N LYS A 230 -3.45 -4.03 -12.79
CA LYS A 230 -4.77 -4.01 -13.42
C LYS A 230 -5.76 -4.92 -12.68
N ALA A 231 -5.88 -4.72 -11.36
CA ALA A 231 -6.77 -5.50 -10.50
C ALA A 231 -7.96 -4.69 -10.00
N ALA A 232 -9.17 -5.27 -10.03
CA ALA A 232 -10.40 -4.59 -9.66
C ALA A 232 -11.17 -5.30 -8.55
N PHE A 233 -11.72 -4.53 -7.61
CA PHE A 233 -12.49 -5.01 -6.46
C PHE A 233 -13.85 -4.31 -6.45
N TYR A 234 -14.93 -5.10 -6.52
CA TYR A 234 -16.30 -4.59 -6.61
C TYR A 234 -17.12 -5.12 -5.44
N ASN A 235 -17.77 -4.24 -4.68
CA ASN A 235 -18.57 -4.58 -3.50
C ASN A 235 -17.82 -5.47 -2.48
N CYS A 236 -16.49 -5.40 -2.45
CA CYS A 236 -15.67 -6.22 -1.56
C CYS A 236 -15.54 -5.55 -0.18
N SER A 237 -15.35 -6.37 0.85
CA SER A 237 -15.11 -5.90 2.21
C SER A 237 -13.74 -6.35 2.70
N PHE A 238 -13.03 -5.47 3.39
CA PHE A 238 -11.68 -5.71 3.91
C PHE A 238 -11.69 -5.45 5.42
N TYR A 239 -11.47 -6.48 6.21
CA TYR A 239 -11.52 -6.45 7.67
C TYR A 239 -10.15 -6.74 8.28
N GLY A 240 -9.68 -5.84 9.13
CA GLY A 240 -8.47 -6.05 9.90
C GLY A 240 -8.27 -4.97 10.96
N SER A 241 -7.02 -4.81 11.38
CA SER A 241 -6.60 -3.76 12.31
C SER A 241 -5.44 -2.95 11.71
N GLN A 242 -4.20 -3.22 12.11
CA GLN A 242 -3.04 -2.54 11.50
C GLN A 242 -2.67 -3.21 10.17
N ASP A 243 -2.36 -2.40 9.15
CA ASP A 243 -1.88 -2.84 7.83
C ASP A 243 -2.91 -3.75 7.09
N THR A 244 -4.21 -3.42 7.14
CA THR A 244 -5.29 -4.31 6.63
C THR A 244 -5.22 -4.59 5.12
N LEU A 245 -5.14 -3.55 4.29
CA LEU A 245 -5.06 -3.64 2.83
C LEU A 245 -3.67 -3.20 2.36
N TYR A 246 -2.85 -4.17 1.96
CA TYR A 246 -1.55 -3.92 1.36
C TYR A 246 -1.71 -3.74 -0.16
N ASP A 247 -2.09 -2.52 -0.54
CA ASP A 247 -2.09 -1.99 -1.90
C ASP A 247 -0.66 -1.76 -2.39
N HIS A 248 0.07 -2.87 -2.59
CA HIS A 248 1.51 -2.89 -2.70
C HIS A 248 1.99 -2.18 -3.95
N LYS A 249 1.57 -2.62 -5.15
CA LYS A 249 1.97 -2.02 -6.43
C LYS A 249 1.04 -2.44 -7.56
N GLY A 250 0.83 -1.56 -8.54
CA GLY A 250 0.02 -1.82 -9.73
C GLY A 250 -0.92 -0.67 -10.05
N LEU A 251 -1.76 -0.87 -11.08
CA LEU A 251 -2.97 -0.08 -11.36
C LEU A 251 -4.16 -0.80 -10.71
N HIS A 252 -4.83 -0.20 -9.73
CA HIS A 252 -5.93 -0.85 -9.02
C HIS A 252 -7.20 -0.01 -8.95
N TYR A 253 -8.36 -0.66 -8.98
CA TYR A 253 -9.65 -0.01 -8.84
C TYR A 253 -10.47 -0.69 -7.74
N PHE A 254 -10.97 0.09 -6.79
CA PHE A 254 -11.83 -0.38 -5.72
C PHE A 254 -13.14 0.40 -5.82
N SER A 255 -14.25 -0.28 -6.06
CA SER A 255 -15.56 0.32 -6.31
C SER A 255 -16.58 -0.21 -5.32
N ASN A 256 -17.29 0.70 -4.64
CA ASN A 256 -18.29 0.40 -3.61
C ASN A 256 -17.75 -0.54 -2.49
N CYS A 257 -16.45 -0.45 -2.17
CA CYS A 257 -15.82 -1.35 -1.20
C CYS A 257 -15.92 -0.82 0.23
N PHE A 258 -16.02 -1.72 1.20
CA PHE A 258 -15.90 -1.41 2.62
C PHE A 258 -14.48 -1.76 3.12
N ILE A 259 -13.79 -0.84 3.80
CA ILE A 259 -12.43 -1.07 4.30
C ILE A 259 -12.37 -0.63 5.76
N GLN A 260 -12.02 -1.57 6.65
CA GLN A 260 -11.94 -1.34 8.09
C GLN A 260 -10.54 -1.62 8.64
N GLY A 261 -10.03 -0.71 9.47
CA GLY A 261 -8.81 -0.97 10.24
C GLY A 261 -8.47 0.13 11.25
N SER A 262 -7.21 0.20 11.67
CA SER A 262 -6.71 1.16 12.65
C SER A 262 -5.52 1.95 12.12
N VAL A 263 -4.30 1.41 12.25
CA VAL A 263 -3.06 2.05 11.80
C VAL A 263 -2.75 1.61 10.37
N ASP A 264 -2.49 2.58 9.49
CA ASP A 264 -2.03 2.37 8.11
C ASP A 264 -2.88 1.36 7.32
N PHE A 265 -4.20 1.37 7.53
CA PHE A 265 -5.03 0.26 7.07
C PHE A 265 -5.22 0.19 5.55
N ILE A 266 -4.79 1.21 4.80
CA ILE A 266 -4.53 1.18 3.36
C ILE A 266 -3.10 1.67 3.10
N PHE A 267 -2.20 0.79 2.66
CA PHE A 267 -0.77 1.11 2.56
C PHE A 267 -0.05 0.42 1.40
N GLY A 268 1.07 1.00 0.97
CA GLY A 268 1.86 0.53 -0.18
C GLY A 268 2.13 1.65 -1.19
N TYR A 269 2.42 1.30 -2.45
CA TYR A 269 2.75 2.27 -3.50
C TYR A 269 1.98 2.05 -4.81
N GLY A 270 0.82 1.42 -4.76
CA GLY A 270 -0.13 1.34 -5.88
C GLY A 270 -0.51 2.70 -6.48
N THR A 271 -0.97 2.65 -7.73
CA THR A 271 -1.67 3.74 -8.42
C THR A 271 -3.13 3.34 -8.45
N SER A 272 -3.90 3.88 -7.50
CA SER A 272 -5.17 3.25 -7.12
C SER A 272 -6.28 4.27 -6.98
N LEU A 273 -7.43 3.95 -7.59
CA LEU A 273 -8.67 4.71 -7.45
C LEU A 273 -9.64 3.93 -6.55
N TYR A 274 -10.02 4.54 -5.44
CA TYR A 274 -11.05 4.09 -4.52
C TYR A 274 -12.28 4.97 -4.75
N GLU A 275 -13.35 4.40 -5.29
CA GLU A 275 -14.56 5.12 -5.68
C GLU A 275 -15.78 4.58 -4.91
N ASN A 276 -16.55 5.50 -4.32
CA ASN A 276 -17.72 5.21 -3.47
C ASN A 276 -17.40 4.27 -2.28
N CYS A 277 -16.16 4.25 -1.80
CA CYS A 277 -15.73 3.33 -0.73
C CYS A 277 -16.04 3.86 0.67
N TYR A 278 -16.38 2.96 1.60
CA TYR A 278 -16.60 3.28 3.01
C TYR A 278 -15.39 2.88 3.84
N LEU A 279 -14.72 3.86 4.44
CA LEU A 279 -13.47 3.73 5.17
C LEU A 279 -13.74 3.89 6.67
N LYS A 280 -13.67 2.79 7.43
CA LYS A 280 -14.06 2.74 8.84
C LYS A 280 -12.86 2.54 9.76
N SER A 281 -12.54 3.54 10.57
CA SER A 281 -11.59 3.34 11.66
C SER A 281 -12.23 2.58 12.82
N VAL A 282 -11.52 1.59 13.37
CA VAL A 282 -11.85 0.90 14.62
C VAL A 282 -10.80 1.16 15.71
N SER A 283 -10.02 2.23 15.56
CA SER A 283 -9.00 2.59 16.54
C SER A 283 -9.60 3.10 17.85
N LYS A 284 -8.91 2.83 18.96
CA LYS A 284 -9.14 3.44 20.29
C LYS A 284 -8.10 4.53 20.63
N LYS A 285 -7.11 4.75 19.76
CA LYS A 285 -6.04 5.76 19.88
C LYS A 285 -5.90 6.55 18.56
N VAL A 286 -4.92 7.45 18.48
CA VAL A 286 -4.52 8.06 17.21
C VAL A 286 -4.08 6.97 16.21
N ALA A 287 -4.57 7.05 14.99
CA ALA A 287 -4.21 6.13 13.91
C ALA A 287 -4.27 6.83 12.52
N SER A 288 -4.27 6.05 11.43
CA SER A 288 -4.08 6.56 10.07
C SER A 288 -4.84 5.72 9.05
N VAL A 289 -5.62 6.38 8.18
CA VAL A 289 -6.31 5.69 7.08
C VAL A 289 -5.31 5.20 6.04
N THR A 290 -4.37 6.06 5.64
CA THR A 290 -3.40 5.73 4.58
C THR A 290 -1.93 5.84 5.00
N ALA A 291 -1.09 4.99 4.40
CA ALA A 291 0.36 5.11 4.43
C ALA A 291 0.97 4.81 3.04
N GLN A 292 1.00 5.83 2.19
CA GLN A 292 1.47 5.70 0.81
C GLN A 292 3.01 5.84 0.73
N LYS A 293 3.65 5.02 -0.12
CA LYS A 293 5.10 4.76 -0.13
C LYS A 293 5.82 5.18 -1.42
N ARG A 294 5.27 6.13 -2.19
CA ARG A 294 5.97 6.71 -3.35
C ARG A 294 7.30 7.34 -2.89
N SER A 295 8.40 6.90 -3.49
CA SER A 295 9.76 7.18 -3.04
C SER A 295 10.52 8.20 -3.89
N ASN A 296 10.03 8.54 -5.07
CA ASN A 296 10.58 9.60 -5.92
C ASN A 296 9.47 10.29 -6.74
N SER A 297 9.78 11.48 -7.27
CA SER A 297 8.88 12.29 -8.08
C SER A 297 8.50 11.64 -9.42
N SER A 298 9.42 10.90 -10.06
CA SER A 298 9.20 10.28 -11.37
C SER A 298 8.18 9.14 -11.38
N ILE A 299 7.92 8.50 -10.24
CA ILE A 299 6.87 7.49 -10.11
C ILE A 299 5.49 8.16 -10.16
N SER A 300 4.57 7.66 -10.99
CA SER A 300 3.21 8.22 -11.15
C SER A 300 2.20 7.74 -10.09
N SER A 301 2.61 6.93 -9.12
CA SER A 301 1.69 6.29 -8.17
C SER A 301 1.08 7.23 -7.12
N GLY A 302 0.10 6.72 -6.38
CA GLY A 302 -0.72 7.50 -5.45
C GLY A 302 -2.05 6.81 -5.18
N PHE A 303 -2.68 7.17 -4.06
CA PHE A 303 -4.04 6.74 -3.74
C PHE A 303 -5.00 7.92 -3.97
N SER A 304 -6.02 7.72 -4.80
CA SER A 304 -7.11 8.67 -5.01
C SER A 304 -8.41 8.09 -4.46
N PHE A 305 -9.08 8.86 -3.61
CA PHE A 305 -10.36 8.52 -3.00
C PHE A 305 -11.43 9.49 -3.52
N LYS A 306 -12.49 8.96 -4.12
CA LYS A 306 -13.56 9.74 -4.74
C LYS A 306 -14.92 9.29 -4.23
N ASN A 307 -15.76 10.25 -3.83
CA ASN A 307 -17.10 9.99 -3.28
C ASN A 307 -17.07 9.01 -2.07
N CYS A 308 -15.95 8.92 -1.38
CA CYS A 308 -15.77 8.01 -0.26
C CYS A 308 -16.44 8.56 1.01
N THR A 309 -16.51 7.73 2.04
CA THR A 309 -16.99 8.11 3.38
C THR A 309 -15.99 7.65 4.43
N VAL A 310 -15.46 8.56 5.23
CA VAL A 310 -14.49 8.31 6.31
C VAL A 310 -15.18 8.48 7.67
N THR A 311 -15.30 7.40 8.43
CA THR A 311 -16.02 7.35 9.72
C THR A 311 -15.36 6.38 10.70
N GLY A 312 -15.93 6.23 11.90
CA GLY A 312 -15.58 5.16 12.82
C GLY A 312 -15.30 5.67 14.24
N SER A 313 -14.24 5.16 14.86
CA SER A 313 -13.84 5.50 16.23
C SER A 313 -12.41 6.02 16.33
N GLY A 314 -12.12 6.66 17.47
CA GLY A 314 -10.79 7.17 17.79
C GLY A 314 -10.51 8.52 17.12
N SER A 315 -9.24 8.76 16.80
CA SER A 315 -8.80 9.95 16.07
C SER A 315 -7.85 9.51 14.97
N ILE A 316 -8.00 10.06 13.77
CA ILE A 316 -7.25 9.60 12.60
C ILE A 316 -6.60 10.76 11.84
N TYR A 317 -5.44 10.46 11.28
CA TYR A 317 -4.94 11.12 10.08
C TYR A 317 -5.57 10.48 8.84
N LEU A 318 -5.92 11.30 7.85
CA LEU A 318 -6.25 10.87 6.48
C LEU A 318 -5.09 10.10 5.84
N GLY A 319 -3.86 10.47 6.19
CA GLY A 319 -2.67 9.74 5.78
C GLY A 319 -1.40 10.17 6.49
N ARG A 320 -0.41 9.27 6.52
CA ARG A 320 0.94 9.57 6.97
C ARG A 320 2.00 9.11 5.98
N ALA A 321 3.01 9.94 5.75
CA ALA A 321 3.97 9.77 4.65
C ALA A 321 4.95 8.62 4.91
N TRP A 322 4.64 7.40 4.46
CA TRP A 322 5.60 6.30 4.55
C TRP A 322 6.79 6.54 3.60
N GLY A 323 6.49 6.93 2.35
CA GLY A 323 7.46 7.32 1.34
C GLY A 323 7.72 8.84 1.30
N ASP A 324 8.89 9.23 0.78
CA ASP A 324 9.33 10.63 0.80
C ASP A 324 8.59 11.53 -0.20
N TYR A 325 7.91 10.95 -1.19
CA TYR A 325 7.07 11.62 -2.19
C TYR A 325 5.63 11.09 -2.14
N SER A 326 5.20 10.68 -0.94
CA SER A 326 3.87 10.10 -0.66
C SER A 326 2.76 10.93 -1.28
N ARG A 327 1.78 10.28 -1.91
CA ARG A 327 0.67 10.95 -2.59
C ARG A 327 -0.68 10.31 -2.26
N VAL A 328 -1.57 11.13 -1.74
CA VAL A 328 -2.94 10.75 -1.35
C VAL A 328 -3.88 11.92 -1.66
N ILE A 329 -5.00 11.65 -2.32
CA ILE A 329 -6.01 12.67 -2.66
C ILE A 329 -7.37 12.19 -2.16
N PHE A 330 -8.10 13.05 -1.45
CA PHE A 330 -9.52 12.86 -1.16
C PHE A 330 -10.35 13.88 -1.94
N SER A 331 -11.33 13.40 -2.70
CA SER A 331 -12.23 14.17 -3.54
C SER A 331 -13.68 13.82 -3.25
N TYR A 332 -14.54 14.83 -3.08
CA TYR A 332 -15.97 14.66 -2.78
C TYR A 332 -16.25 13.71 -1.60
N THR A 333 -15.30 13.58 -0.68
CA THR A 333 -15.34 12.58 0.39
C THR A 333 -15.99 13.18 1.63
N PHE A 334 -16.93 12.45 2.23
CA PHE A 334 -17.45 12.79 3.55
C PHE A 334 -16.44 12.38 4.63
N MET A 335 -16.16 13.28 5.57
CA MET A 335 -15.23 13.09 6.68
C MET A 335 -15.94 13.37 8.00
N ASP A 336 -16.10 12.34 8.82
CA ASP A 336 -16.63 12.47 10.18
C ASP A 336 -15.60 13.11 11.14
N LYS A 337 -16.07 13.56 12.31
CA LYS A 337 -15.33 14.30 13.34
C LYS A 337 -14.12 13.56 13.95
N ILE A 338 -13.90 12.31 13.56
CA ILE A 338 -12.72 11.54 13.94
C ILE A 338 -11.45 11.99 13.22
N VAL A 339 -11.56 12.73 12.10
CA VAL A 339 -10.40 13.29 11.39
C VAL A 339 -9.79 14.42 12.22
N LEU A 340 -8.51 14.26 12.56
CA LEU A 340 -7.74 15.27 13.31
C LEU A 340 -7.69 16.61 12.54
N PRO A 341 -7.71 17.77 13.20
CA PRO A 341 -7.62 19.08 12.54
C PRO A 341 -6.44 19.18 11.58
N GLN A 342 -5.28 18.65 11.98
CA GLN A 342 -4.05 18.56 11.17
C GLN A 342 -4.25 17.82 9.84
N GLY A 343 -5.20 16.88 9.79
CA GLY A 343 -5.52 16.01 8.65
C GLY A 343 -4.46 14.95 8.35
N TRP A 344 -3.18 15.32 8.43
CA TRP A 344 -2.08 14.56 7.86
C TRP A 344 -0.83 14.53 8.75
N SER A 345 0.07 13.60 8.47
CA SER A 345 1.40 13.54 9.08
C SER A 345 2.51 13.26 8.05
N ASP A 346 3.64 13.91 8.23
CA ASP A 346 4.92 13.73 7.53
C ASP A 346 5.69 12.46 7.98
N TRP A 347 5.17 11.75 8.99
CA TRP A 347 5.84 10.68 9.75
C TRP A 347 7.01 11.21 10.61
N GLY A 348 6.99 12.48 11.05
CA GLY A 348 8.08 13.08 11.83
C GLY A 348 9.37 13.25 11.03
N LYS A 349 9.24 13.60 9.74
CA LYS A 349 10.33 13.90 8.81
C LYS A 349 9.97 15.12 7.95
N GLN A 350 10.14 16.30 8.52
CA GLN A 350 9.83 17.61 7.92
C GLN A 350 10.41 17.83 6.51
N SER A 351 11.48 17.13 6.12
CA SER A 351 12.05 17.17 4.76
C SER A 351 11.15 16.55 3.67
N ARG A 352 9.97 16.04 4.05
CA ARG A 352 8.90 15.51 3.20
C ARG A 352 7.80 16.52 2.91
N ASP A 353 7.62 17.52 3.76
CA ASP A 353 6.60 18.57 3.65
C ASP A 353 6.63 19.25 2.26
N GLN A 354 7.82 19.38 1.67
CA GLN A 354 8.07 19.98 0.35
C GLN A 354 7.92 19.00 -0.84
N LYS A 355 7.62 17.71 -0.58
CA LYS A 355 7.69 16.61 -1.57
C LYS A 355 6.43 15.75 -1.64
N VAL A 356 5.68 15.66 -0.56
CA VAL A 356 4.40 14.94 -0.52
C VAL A 356 3.33 15.72 -1.28
N PHE A 357 2.35 15.00 -1.80
CA PHE A 357 1.17 15.60 -2.43
C PHE A 357 -0.08 15.06 -1.74
N TYR A 358 -0.49 15.74 -0.67
CA TYR A 358 -1.71 15.43 0.08
C TYR A 358 -2.77 16.49 -0.20
N GLY A 359 -3.85 16.08 -0.87
CA GLY A 359 -4.85 16.99 -1.43
C GLY A 359 -6.27 16.66 -0.96
N GLU A 360 -7.04 17.70 -0.69
CA GLU A 360 -8.47 17.64 -0.38
C GLU A 360 -9.25 18.51 -1.37
N TYR A 361 -10.28 17.94 -1.98
CA TYR A 361 -11.08 18.59 -3.02
C TYR A 361 -12.58 18.40 -2.77
N LYS A 362 -13.29 19.49 -2.48
CA LYS A 362 -14.75 19.50 -2.24
C LYS A 362 -15.20 18.40 -1.24
N CYS A 363 -14.36 18.09 -0.26
CA CYS A 363 -14.70 17.21 0.86
C CYS A 363 -15.74 17.87 1.77
N SER A 364 -16.50 17.07 2.52
CA SER A 364 -17.61 17.54 3.35
C SER A 364 -17.65 16.84 4.71
N GLY A 365 -18.51 17.31 5.62
CA GLY A 365 -18.62 16.78 6.98
C GLY A 365 -17.69 17.47 7.99
N PRO A 366 -17.87 17.20 9.29
CA PRO A 366 -17.17 17.91 10.37
C PRO A 366 -15.65 17.70 10.37
N GLY A 367 -15.15 16.61 9.81
CA GLY A 367 -13.71 16.32 9.68
C GLY A 367 -13.03 17.04 8.50
N ALA A 368 -13.79 17.62 7.57
CA ALA A 368 -13.28 18.27 6.36
C ALA A 368 -12.88 19.76 6.55
N ASN A 369 -12.89 20.27 7.78
CA ASN A 369 -12.48 21.65 8.06
C ASN A 369 -10.97 21.84 7.83
N LEU A 370 -10.63 22.74 6.90
CA LEU A 370 -9.25 23.00 6.47
C LEU A 370 -8.47 23.94 7.40
N THR A 371 -9.13 24.73 8.25
CA THR A 371 -8.47 25.78 9.06
C THR A 371 -7.38 25.26 10.01
N GLY A 372 -7.43 23.99 10.43
CA GLY A 372 -6.44 23.37 11.31
C GLY A 372 -5.42 22.47 10.61
N ARG A 373 -5.42 22.40 9.27
CA ARG A 373 -4.55 21.48 8.51
C ARG A 373 -3.08 21.85 8.62
N VAL A 374 -2.21 20.87 8.45
CA VAL A 374 -0.77 21.11 8.28
C VAL A 374 -0.50 22.05 7.10
N PRO A 375 0.47 22.99 7.17
CA PRO A 375 0.64 24.04 6.14
C PRO A 375 0.95 23.54 4.72
N TRP A 376 1.38 22.29 4.59
CA TRP A 376 1.72 21.64 3.33
C TRP A 376 0.58 20.76 2.75
N ALA A 377 -0.56 20.66 3.44
CA ALA A 377 -1.77 20.07 2.88
C ALA A 377 -2.38 21.01 1.83
N ARG A 378 -2.89 20.45 0.73
CA ARG A 378 -3.40 21.23 -0.41
C ARG A 378 -4.92 21.22 -0.45
N ALA A 379 -5.52 22.41 -0.38
CA ALA A 379 -6.88 22.62 -0.86
C ALA A 379 -6.83 22.70 -2.40
N LEU A 380 -7.30 21.66 -3.09
CA LEU A 380 -7.16 21.57 -4.55
C LEU A 380 -8.23 22.40 -5.27
N THR A 381 -7.83 23.03 -6.37
CA THR A 381 -8.75 23.59 -7.37
C THR A 381 -9.36 22.49 -8.26
N ASP A 382 -10.44 22.82 -8.99
CA ASP A 382 -11.07 21.94 -9.98
C ASP A 382 -10.05 21.38 -11.00
N GLN A 383 -9.10 22.20 -11.44
CA GLN A 383 -8.05 21.81 -12.39
C GLN A 383 -7.00 20.87 -11.77
N GLU A 384 -6.58 21.11 -10.53
CA GLU A 384 -5.62 20.25 -9.83
C GLU A 384 -6.21 18.90 -9.42
N ALA A 385 -7.51 18.85 -9.11
CA ALA A 385 -8.20 17.62 -8.76
C ALA A 385 -8.52 16.75 -9.99
N MET A 386 -8.74 17.36 -11.16
CA MET A 386 -9.16 16.66 -12.39
C MET A 386 -8.34 15.40 -12.73
N PRO A 387 -6.99 15.36 -12.62
CA PRO A 387 -6.21 14.14 -12.92
C PRO A 387 -6.52 12.92 -12.04
N PHE A 388 -7.19 13.09 -10.90
CA PHE A 388 -7.34 12.06 -9.87
C PHE A 388 -8.78 11.51 -9.73
N ILE A 389 -9.78 12.16 -10.34
CA ILE A 389 -11.22 11.92 -10.06
C ILE A 389 -11.96 11.04 -11.10
N GLY A 390 -11.24 10.21 -11.85
CA GLY A 390 -11.85 9.27 -12.79
C GLY A 390 -10.97 8.07 -13.10
N THR A 391 -11.57 7.04 -13.71
CA THR A 391 -10.95 5.75 -14.03
C THR A 391 -9.68 5.88 -14.89
N TYR A 392 -9.55 6.94 -15.69
CA TYR A 392 -8.33 7.28 -16.42
C TYR A 392 -7.10 7.49 -15.51
N TYR A 393 -7.27 7.82 -14.21
CA TYR A 393 -6.17 7.88 -13.24
C TYR A 393 -5.42 6.55 -13.13
N VAL A 394 -6.13 5.44 -13.35
CA VAL A 394 -5.60 4.08 -13.31
C VAL A 394 -5.60 3.43 -14.71
N ASP A 395 -5.65 4.21 -15.78
CA ASP A 395 -5.77 3.76 -17.18
C ASP A 395 -6.98 2.83 -17.44
N GLY A 396 -8.08 3.05 -16.71
CA GLY A 396 -9.22 2.14 -16.64
C GLY A 396 -9.82 1.76 -18.00
N ASP A 397 -9.89 2.69 -18.95
CA ASP A 397 -10.42 2.45 -20.32
C ASP A 397 -9.64 1.36 -21.09
N THR A 398 -8.43 1.01 -20.63
CA THR A 398 -7.59 -0.04 -21.23
C THR A 398 -7.74 -1.42 -20.59
N TRP A 399 -8.46 -1.55 -19.46
CA TRP A 399 -8.51 -2.83 -18.72
C TRP A 399 -9.70 -3.08 -17.79
N LEU A 400 -10.46 -2.06 -17.39
CA LEU A 400 -11.66 -2.28 -16.60
C LEU A 400 -12.71 -2.99 -17.45
N ILE A 401 -13.37 -3.96 -16.84
CA ILE A 401 -14.51 -4.68 -17.39
C ILE A 401 -15.66 -4.48 -16.42
N ASP A 402 -16.85 -4.29 -16.98
CA ASP A 402 -18.11 -4.22 -16.23
C ASP A 402 -18.32 -5.51 -15.42
N PRO A 403 -18.42 -5.44 -14.08
CA PRO A 403 -18.58 -6.62 -13.23
C PRO A 403 -19.93 -7.33 -13.42
N SER A 404 -20.94 -6.67 -14.01
CA SER A 404 -22.24 -7.29 -14.30
C SER A 404 -22.12 -8.49 -15.25
N LEU A 405 -21.07 -8.53 -16.08
CA LEU A 405 -20.77 -9.65 -16.99
C LEU A 405 -20.42 -10.98 -16.30
N TYR A 406 -20.35 -10.99 -14.96
CA TYR A 406 -20.05 -12.15 -14.13
C TYR A 406 -21.13 -12.43 -13.07
N GLN A 407 -22.10 -11.54 -12.93
CA GLN A 407 -23.25 -11.70 -12.04
C GLN A 407 -24.36 -12.46 -12.80
N LEU A 408 -24.94 -13.45 -12.13
CA LEU A 408 -26.09 -14.25 -12.59
C LEU A 408 -27.16 -14.17 -11.50
#